data_AF-A0A7X8GBB6-F1
#
_entry.id   AF-A0A7X8GBB6-F1
#
_cell.length_a   1.000
_cell.length_b   1.000
_cell.length_c   1.000
_cell.angle_alpha   90.00
_cell.angle_beta   90.00
_cell.angle_gamma   90.00
#
_symmetry.space_group_name_H-M   'P 1'
#
loop_
_entity.id
_entity.type
_entity.pdbx_description
1 polymer ?
#
loop_
_entity_poly.entity_id
_entity_poly.type
_entity_poly.pdbx_seq_one_letter_code
_entity_poly.pdbx_strand_id
1 'polypeptide(L)'
;MNKEKEEQVANEARQKQADRMMALCSRGEKCRQDICKKLAASSLSEEEKEEILQFLEKEKFVDEQRYANAYVRDKTRLSGWGPVKVMAGLRSKGIPEEYIKEAMKEADNQDYVKNLQVALKNKAAQLKESNPLKRREKLVRFGLGRGYTYEQIYKLLKQESY
;
A
#
# COMPACT_ATOMS: atom_id res chain seq x y z
N MET A 1 17.00 41.83 17.54
CA MET A 1 18.23 41.18 17.01
C MET A 1 18.27 39.66 17.21
N ASN A 2 17.69 39.06 18.28
CA ASN A 2 17.60 37.59 18.41
C ASN A 2 16.41 36.95 17.66
N LYS A 3 15.21 37.54 17.73
CA LYS A 3 14.00 36.97 17.10
C LYS A 3 14.10 36.78 15.58
N GLU A 4 14.62 37.77 14.85
CA GLU A 4 14.73 37.70 13.38
C GLU A 4 15.72 36.60 12.92
N LYS A 5 16.78 36.36 13.69
CA LYS A 5 17.74 35.27 13.39
C LYS A 5 17.17 33.89 13.70
N GLU A 6 16.43 33.76 14.81
CA GLU A 6 15.74 32.52 15.16
C GLU A 6 14.68 32.14 14.12
N GLU A 7 13.91 33.14 13.65
CA GLU A 7 12.88 32.96 12.63
C GLU A 7 13.47 32.59 11.27
N GLN A 8 14.61 33.20 10.88
CA GLN A 8 15.31 32.85 9.65
C GLN A 8 15.87 31.42 9.67
N VAL A 9 16.47 30.99 10.78
CA VAL A 9 16.98 29.61 10.95
C VAL A 9 15.84 28.59 10.95
N ALA A 10 14.71 28.90 11.58
CA ALA A 10 13.52 28.05 11.55
C ALA A 10 12.99 27.88 10.11
N ASN A 11 12.96 28.97 9.33
CA ASN A 11 12.48 28.95 7.96
C ASN A 11 13.41 28.12 7.03
N GLU A 12 14.73 28.26 7.18
CA GLU A 12 15.71 27.43 6.45
C GLU A 12 15.59 25.94 6.80
N ALA A 13 15.40 25.62 8.08
CA ALA A 13 15.19 24.24 8.53
C ALA A 13 13.92 23.62 7.94
N ARG A 14 12.83 24.40 7.88
CA ARG A 14 11.55 24.00 7.26
C ARG A 14 11.71 23.75 5.77
N GLN A 15 12.33 24.68 5.04
CA GLN A 15 12.59 24.53 3.62
C GLN A 15 13.41 23.28 3.32
N LYS A 16 14.47 23.02 4.11
CA LYS A 16 15.30 21.83 3.96
C LYS A 16 14.52 20.53 4.18
N GLN A 17 13.52 20.52 5.07
CA GLN A 17 12.66 19.35 5.25
C GLN A 17 11.67 19.20 4.08
N ALA A 18 11.10 20.29 3.58
CA ALA A 18 10.26 20.27 2.38
C ALA A 18 11.02 19.69 1.18
N ASP A 19 12.25 20.15 0.92
CA ASP A 19 13.10 19.65 -0.16
C ASP A 19 13.38 18.15 -0.04
N ARG A 20 13.63 17.68 1.19
CA ARG A 20 13.82 16.25 1.47
C ARG A 20 12.55 15.44 1.20
N MET A 21 11.37 15.97 1.53
CA MET A 21 10.10 15.29 1.27
C MET A 21 9.78 15.26 -0.23
N MET A 22 10.04 16.35 -0.96
CA MET A 22 9.93 16.38 -2.42
C MET A 22 10.84 15.33 -3.07
N ALA A 23 12.11 15.24 -2.62
CA ALA A 23 13.05 14.22 -3.10
C ALA A 23 12.64 12.79 -2.72
N LEU A 24 11.83 12.62 -1.67
CA LEU A 24 11.26 11.31 -1.31
C LEU A 24 10.10 10.94 -2.24
N CYS A 25 9.22 11.90 -2.55
CA CYS A 25 8.11 11.70 -3.48
C CYS A 25 8.58 11.44 -4.91
N SER A 26 9.70 12.02 -5.34
CA SER A 26 10.25 11.78 -6.68
C SER A 26 10.75 10.34 -6.91
N ARG A 27 11.05 9.61 -5.84
CA ARG A 27 11.50 8.21 -5.91
C ARG A 27 10.35 7.20 -5.92
N GLY A 28 9.13 7.66 -5.69
CA GLY A 28 7.94 6.83 -5.68
C GLY A 28 6.86 7.44 -4.81
N GLU A 29 5.61 7.03 -5.08
CA GLU A 29 4.44 7.59 -4.43
C GLU A 29 4.50 7.49 -2.91
N LYS A 30 4.02 8.57 -2.26
CA LYS A 30 3.88 8.69 -0.81
C LYS A 30 2.47 9.16 -0.48
N CYS A 31 1.89 8.59 0.56
CA CYS A 31 0.67 9.12 1.14
C CYS A 31 0.99 10.12 2.25
N ARG A 32 -0.04 10.87 2.66
CA ARG A 32 0.02 11.80 3.79
C ARG A 32 0.68 11.17 5.03
N GLN A 33 0.23 9.97 5.41
CA GLN A 33 0.77 9.26 6.57
C GLN A 33 2.26 8.90 6.45
N ASP A 34 2.76 8.60 5.24
CA ASP A 34 4.17 8.30 5.02
C ASP A 34 5.04 9.56 5.26
N ILE A 35 4.56 10.72 4.83
CA ILE A 35 5.22 12.00 5.06
C ILE A 35 5.17 12.40 6.53
N CYS A 36 4.01 12.31 7.20
CA CYS A 36 3.90 12.59 8.64
C CYS A 36 4.87 11.72 9.46
N LYS A 37 4.94 10.42 9.16
CA LYS A 37 5.89 9.50 9.82
C LYS A 37 7.34 9.91 9.62
N LYS A 38 7.67 10.47 8.44
CA LYS A 38 9.04 10.91 8.15
C LYS A 38 9.38 12.24 8.84
N LEU A 39 8.42 13.16 8.90
CA LEU A 39 8.53 14.44 9.58
C LEU A 39 8.50 14.31 11.11
N ALA A 40 7.94 13.24 11.66
CA ALA A 40 7.93 12.98 13.11
C ALA A 40 9.34 12.94 13.75
N ALA A 41 10.37 12.58 12.96
CA ALA A 41 11.76 12.56 13.41
C ALA A 41 12.47 13.93 13.33
N SER A 42 11.77 14.97 12.87
CA SER A 42 12.31 16.33 12.79
C SER A 42 11.98 17.15 14.03
N SER A 43 12.77 18.19 14.30
CA SER A 43 12.59 19.14 15.41
C SER A 43 11.53 20.21 15.14
N LEU A 44 10.76 20.09 14.05
CA LEU A 44 9.72 21.04 13.67
C LEU A 44 8.51 20.93 14.60
N SER A 45 7.77 22.03 14.76
CA SER A 45 6.47 22.00 15.43
C SER A 45 5.44 21.24 14.59
N GLU A 46 4.32 20.84 15.20
CA GLU A 46 3.23 20.19 14.44
C GLU A 46 2.62 21.12 13.40
N GLU A 47 2.55 22.42 13.68
CA GLU A 47 2.08 23.45 12.74
C GLU A 47 2.99 23.52 11.51
N GLU A 48 4.32 23.53 11.71
CA GLU A 48 5.28 23.57 10.60
C GLU A 48 5.26 22.28 9.77
N LYS A 49 5.04 21.12 10.40
CA LYS A 49 4.89 19.84 9.69
C LYS A 49 3.64 19.84 8.82
N GLU A 50 2.53 20.38 9.34
CA GLU A 50 1.28 20.50 8.62
C GLU A 50 1.39 21.47 7.44
N GLU A 51 2.10 22.60 7.61
CA GLU A 51 2.39 23.52 6.50
C GLU A 51 3.17 22.84 5.36
N ILE A 52 4.22 22.07 5.69
CA ILE A 52 4.98 21.31 4.69
C ILE A 52 4.06 20.32 3.97
N LEU A 53 3.19 19.65 4.72
CA LEU A 53 2.28 18.65 4.17
C LEU A 53 1.27 19.27 3.20
N GLN A 54 0.66 20.39 3.58
CA GLN A 54 -0.25 21.16 2.72
C GLN A 54 0.46 21.67 1.48
N PHE A 55 1.71 22.13 1.60
CA PHE A 55 2.53 22.51 0.45
C PHE A 55 2.72 21.32 -0.51
N LEU A 56 3.09 20.15 0.00
CA LEU A 56 3.31 18.95 -0.82
C LEU A 56 2.02 18.46 -1.50
N GLU A 57 0.87 18.58 -0.84
CA GLU A 57 -0.44 18.25 -1.42
C GLU A 57 -0.85 19.26 -2.49
N LYS A 58 -0.66 20.56 -2.23
CA LYS A 58 -0.95 21.65 -3.17
C LYS A 58 -0.12 21.53 -4.44
N GLU A 59 1.18 21.26 -4.30
CA GLU A 59 2.11 21.08 -5.42
C GLU A 59 2.07 19.66 -6.01
N LYS A 60 1.09 18.83 -5.60
CA LYS A 60 0.84 17.48 -6.13
C LYS A 60 2.00 16.49 -5.96
N PHE A 61 2.93 16.74 -5.05
CA PHE A 61 3.91 15.74 -4.60
C PHE A 61 3.27 14.63 -3.79
N VAL A 62 2.23 14.94 -3.01
CA VAL A 62 1.38 13.97 -2.31
C VAL A 62 0.00 14.00 -2.94
N ASP A 63 -0.46 12.83 -3.37
CA ASP A 63 -1.80 12.65 -3.93
C ASP A 63 -2.31 11.26 -3.53
N GLU A 64 -3.35 11.20 -2.70
CA GLU A 64 -3.82 9.95 -2.11
C GLU A 64 -4.47 9.00 -3.12
N GLN A 65 -5.13 9.55 -4.14
CA GLN A 65 -5.70 8.77 -5.24
C GLN A 65 -4.58 8.14 -6.06
N ARG A 66 -3.57 8.94 -6.45
CA ARG A 66 -2.40 8.45 -7.17
C ARG A 66 -1.64 7.39 -6.38
N TYR A 67 -1.48 7.60 -5.07
CA TYR A 67 -0.89 6.62 -4.16
C TYR A 67 -1.70 5.32 -4.10
N ALA A 68 -3.03 5.40 -3.96
CA ALA A 68 -3.89 4.23 -3.89
C ALA A 68 -3.75 3.37 -5.14
N ASN A 69 -3.80 3.98 -6.32
CA ASN A 69 -3.64 3.30 -7.61
C ASN A 69 -2.27 2.61 -7.73
N ALA A 70 -1.19 3.32 -7.40
CA ALA A 70 0.16 2.75 -7.42
C ALA A 70 0.29 1.58 -6.42
N TYR A 71 -0.25 1.74 -5.21
CA TYR A 71 -0.20 0.71 -4.17
C TYR A 71 -0.95 -0.56 -4.58
N VAL A 72 -2.15 -0.43 -5.15
CA VAL A 72 -2.93 -1.57 -5.65
C VAL A 72 -2.14 -2.30 -6.73
N ARG A 73 -1.63 -1.57 -7.72
CA ARG A 73 -0.82 -2.14 -8.81
C ARG A 73 0.40 -2.90 -8.27
N ASP A 74 1.16 -2.28 -7.37
CA ASP A 74 2.39 -2.84 -6.82
C ASP A 74 2.13 -4.08 -5.96
N LYS A 75 1.13 -4.04 -5.07
CA LYS A 75 0.82 -5.17 -4.20
C LYS A 75 0.21 -6.34 -4.97
N THR A 76 -0.57 -6.06 -6.00
CA THR A 76 -1.09 -7.10 -6.89
C THR A 76 0.03 -7.72 -7.71
N ARG A 77 0.85 -6.92 -8.40
CA ARG A 77 1.87 -7.44 -9.34
C ARG A 77 3.11 -7.99 -8.67
N LEU A 78 3.70 -7.25 -7.72
CA LEU A 78 4.98 -7.62 -7.13
C LEU A 78 4.82 -8.56 -5.93
N SER A 79 3.79 -8.36 -5.12
CA SER A 79 3.56 -9.19 -3.92
C SER A 79 2.54 -10.32 -4.14
N GLY A 80 1.74 -10.24 -5.20
CA GLY A 80 0.65 -11.18 -5.48
C GLY A 80 -0.42 -11.19 -4.38
N TRP A 81 -0.60 -10.07 -3.68
CA TRP A 81 -1.62 -9.93 -2.64
C TRP A 81 -3.01 -9.97 -3.26
N GLY A 82 -3.93 -10.60 -2.55
CA GLY A 82 -5.35 -10.57 -2.90
C GLY A 82 -6.02 -9.28 -2.45
N PRO A 83 -7.22 -9.01 -2.98
CA PRO A 83 -7.91 -7.72 -2.83
C PRO A 83 -8.15 -7.34 -1.37
N VAL A 84 -8.50 -8.31 -0.50
CA VAL A 84 -8.79 -8.05 0.92
C VAL A 84 -7.57 -7.46 1.62
N LYS A 85 -6.39 -8.01 1.34
CA LYS A 85 -5.14 -7.58 1.98
C LYS A 85 -4.65 -6.25 1.42
N VAL A 86 -4.85 -6.00 0.12
CA VAL A 86 -4.55 -4.70 -0.50
C VAL A 86 -5.40 -3.60 0.14
N MET A 87 -6.72 -3.80 0.23
CA MET A 87 -7.63 -2.84 0.88
C MET A 87 -7.26 -2.61 2.35
N ALA A 88 -6.99 -3.66 3.11
CA ALA A 88 -6.57 -3.53 4.51
C ALA A 88 -5.25 -2.74 4.64
N GLY A 89 -4.31 -2.94 3.71
CA GLY A 89 -3.07 -2.20 3.63
C GLY A 89 -3.30 -0.70 3.41
N LEU A 90 -4.16 -0.32 2.46
CA LEU A 90 -4.53 1.07 2.21
C LEU A 90 -5.23 1.72 3.41
N ARG A 91 -6.16 1.01 4.06
CA ARG A 91 -6.81 1.50 5.29
C ARG A 91 -5.82 1.75 6.41
N SER A 92 -4.85 0.84 6.60
CA SER A 92 -3.78 1.02 7.61
C SER A 92 -2.87 2.24 7.31
N LYS A 93 -2.82 2.65 6.03
CA LYS A 93 -2.12 3.84 5.56
C LYS A 93 -2.93 5.13 5.71
N GLY A 94 -4.18 5.04 6.18
CA GLY A 94 -5.07 6.17 6.36
C GLY A 94 -5.72 6.67 5.07
N ILE A 95 -5.68 5.89 3.98
CA ILE A 95 -6.27 6.31 2.71
C ILE A 95 -7.81 6.32 2.81
N PRO A 96 -8.48 7.39 2.36
CA PRO A 96 -9.93 7.47 2.28
C PRO A 96 -10.58 6.31 1.53
N GLU A 97 -11.71 5.83 2.04
CA GLU A 97 -12.41 4.66 1.48
C GLU A 97 -12.89 4.89 0.03
N GLU A 98 -13.15 6.15 -0.35
CA GLU A 98 -13.49 6.52 -1.73
C GLU A 98 -12.36 6.22 -2.72
N TYR A 99 -11.13 6.66 -2.42
CA TYR A 99 -9.96 6.37 -3.26
C TYR A 99 -9.59 4.89 -3.26
N ILE A 100 -9.80 4.19 -2.14
CA ILE A 100 -9.63 2.73 -2.08
C ILE A 100 -10.60 2.06 -3.08
N LYS A 101 -11.88 2.43 -3.03
CA LYS A 101 -12.90 1.83 -3.92
C LYS A 101 -12.60 2.12 -5.39
N GLU A 102 -12.18 3.33 -5.71
CA GLU A 102 -11.81 3.72 -7.07
C GLU A 102 -10.60 2.93 -7.57
N ALA A 103 -9.51 2.92 -6.79
CA ALA A 103 -8.30 2.17 -7.14
C ALA A 103 -8.54 0.67 -7.33
N MET A 104 -9.43 0.09 -6.51
CA MET A 104 -9.81 -1.32 -6.62
C MET A 104 -10.71 -1.60 -7.84
N LYS A 105 -11.47 -0.60 -8.34
CA LYS A 105 -12.28 -0.74 -9.57
C LYS A 105 -11.42 -0.65 -10.82
N GLU A 106 -10.41 0.22 -10.81
CA GLU A 106 -9.45 0.36 -11.92
C GLU A 106 -8.53 -0.86 -12.04
N ALA A 107 -8.31 -1.57 -10.94
CA ALA A 107 -7.53 -2.79 -10.93
C ALA A 107 -8.21 -3.90 -11.74
N ASP A 108 -7.50 -4.43 -12.73
CA ASP A 108 -7.99 -5.53 -13.56
C ASP A 108 -8.16 -6.80 -12.71
N ASN A 109 -9.41 -7.25 -12.56
CA ASN A 109 -9.76 -8.49 -11.87
C ASN A 109 -9.04 -9.72 -12.44
N GLN A 110 -8.60 -9.69 -13.70
CA GLN A 110 -7.87 -10.81 -14.30
C GLN A 110 -6.49 -11.02 -13.67
N ASP A 111 -5.81 -9.95 -13.24
CA ASP A 111 -4.49 -10.06 -12.60
C ASP A 111 -4.61 -10.83 -11.27
N TYR A 112 -5.67 -10.58 -10.48
CA TYR A 112 -5.89 -11.30 -9.22
C TYR A 112 -6.11 -12.80 -9.41
N VAL A 113 -6.92 -13.19 -10.39
CA VAL A 113 -7.22 -14.61 -10.63
C VAL A 113 -5.97 -15.35 -11.10
N LYS A 114 -5.23 -14.78 -12.05
CA LYS A 114 -3.97 -15.35 -12.55
C LYS A 114 -2.95 -15.50 -11.43
N ASN A 115 -2.77 -14.46 -10.62
CA ASN A 115 -1.85 -14.48 -9.48
C ASN A 115 -2.22 -15.54 -8.44
N LEU A 116 -3.52 -15.68 -8.13
CA LEU A 116 -4.00 -16.71 -7.21
C LEU A 116 -3.76 -18.12 -7.76
N GLN A 117 -4.07 -18.36 -9.04
CA GLN A 117 -3.87 -19.67 -9.68
C GLN A 117 -2.39 -20.08 -9.64
N VAL A 118 -1.48 -19.19 -10.04
CA VAL A 118 -0.02 -19.44 -9.98
C VAL A 118 0.42 -19.72 -8.55
N ALA A 119 -0.06 -18.93 -7.57
CA ALA A 119 0.29 -19.11 -6.17
C ALA A 119 -0.21 -20.47 -5.62
N LEU A 120 -1.43 -20.87 -5.94
CA LEU A 120 -2.02 -22.15 -5.53
C LEU A 120 -1.29 -23.34 -6.18
N LYS A 121 -0.97 -23.27 -7.49
CA LYS A 121 -0.17 -24.30 -8.19
C LYS A 121 1.19 -24.49 -7.54
N ASN A 122 1.93 -23.41 -7.33
CA ASN A 122 3.24 -23.47 -6.69
C ASN A 122 3.15 -24.03 -5.28
N LYS A 123 2.12 -23.64 -4.51
CA LYS A 123 1.92 -24.16 -3.17
C LYS A 123 1.56 -25.65 -3.18
N ALA A 124 0.68 -26.07 -4.08
CA ALA A 124 0.27 -27.46 -4.23
C ALA A 124 1.46 -28.36 -4.58
N ALA A 125 2.32 -27.95 -5.50
CA ALA A 125 3.53 -28.69 -5.87
C ALA A 125 4.48 -28.93 -4.68
N GLN A 126 4.48 -28.04 -3.69
CA GLN A 126 5.31 -28.16 -2.48
C GLN A 126 4.63 -28.94 -1.34
N LEU A 127 3.33 -29.22 -1.42
CA LEU A 127 2.60 -29.93 -0.38
C LEU A 127 2.84 -31.44 -0.49
N LYS A 128 3.39 -32.02 0.58
CA LYS A 128 3.55 -33.49 0.76
C LYS A 128 2.32 -34.17 1.35
N GLU A 129 1.24 -33.43 1.58
CA GLU A 129 0.01 -33.96 2.15
C GLU A 129 -0.71 -34.85 1.13
N SER A 130 -0.93 -36.12 1.50
CA SER A 130 -1.60 -37.12 0.67
C SER A 130 -3.11 -37.12 0.85
N ASN A 131 -3.64 -36.67 2.00
CA ASN A 131 -5.07 -36.60 2.22
C ASN A 131 -5.68 -35.42 1.43
N PRO A 132 -6.61 -35.66 0.47
CA PRO A 132 -7.14 -34.60 -0.38
C PRO A 132 -7.86 -33.48 0.38
N LEU A 133 -8.59 -33.81 1.46
CA LEU A 133 -9.31 -32.83 2.27
C LEU A 133 -8.34 -31.93 3.02
N LYS A 134 -7.36 -32.52 3.72
CA LYS A 134 -6.32 -31.75 4.44
C LYS A 134 -5.46 -30.92 3.50
N ARG A 135 -5.19 -31.43 2.30
CA ARG A 135 -4.47 -30.71 1.24
C ARG A 135 -5.26 -29.48 0.79
N ARG A 136 -6.56 -29.63 0.54
CA ARG A 136 -7.46 -28.52 0.18
C ARG A 136 -7.53 -27.46 1.28
N GLU A 137 -7.65 -27.86 2.55
CA GLU A 137 -7.65 -26.94 3.70
C GLU A 137 -6.36 -26.11 3.78
N LYS A 138 -5.21 -26.74 3.54
CA LYS A 138 -3.90 -26.06 3.51
C LYS A 138 -3.82 -25.03 2.38
N LEU A 139 -4.34 -25.36 1.20
CA LEU A 139 -4.40 -24.43 0.06
C LEU A 139 -5.36 -23.26 0.33
N VAL A 140 -6.53 -23.52 0.93
CA VAL A 140 -7.48 -22.48 1.35
C VAL A 140 -6.82 -21.54 2.35
N ARG A 141 -6.22 -22.07 3.42
CA ARG A 141 -5.54 -21.26 4.44
C ARG A 141 -4.43 -20.40 3.84
N PHE A 142 -3.67 -20.95 2.89
CA PHE A 142 -2.64 -20.22 2.18
C PHE A 142 -3.22 -19.07 1.34
N GLY A 143 -4.28 -19.31 0.57
CA GLY A 143 -4.96 -18.27 -0.22
C GLY A 143 -5.54 -17.16 0.65
N LEU A 144 -6.18 -17.51 1.77
CA LEU A 144 -6.72 -16.55 2.74
C LEU A 144 -5.60 -15.67 3.34
N GLY A 145 -4.46 -16.27 3.73
CA GLY A 145 -3.30 -15.53 4.25
C GLY A 145 -2.66 -14.58 3.24
N ARG A 146 -2.89 -14.82 1.93
CA ARG A 146 -2.49 -13.91 0.84
C ARG A 146 -3.52 -12.81 0.58
N GLY A 147 -4.71 -12.86 1.16
CA GLY A 147 -5.73 -11.82 1.05
C GLY A 147 -6.81 -12.08 0.00
N TYR A 148 -6.96 -13.32 -0.46
CA TYR A 148 -8.05 -13.70 -1.38
C TYR A 148 -9.28 -14.15 -0.59
N THR A 149 -10.47 -13.97 -1.17
CA THR A 149 -11.70 -14.44 -0.53
C THR A 149 -11.82 -15.95 -0.65
N TYR A 150 -12.58 -16.56 0.28
CA TYR A 150 -12.87 -17.99 0.21
C TYR A 150 -13.50 -18.38 -1.13
N GLU A 151 -14.42 -17.55 -1.65
CA GLU A 151 -15.08 -17.77 -2.93
C GLU A 151 -14.10 -17.84 -4.10
N GLN A 152 -13.16 -16.89 -4.21
CA GLN A 152 -12.14 -16.87 -5.26
C GLN A 152 -11.28 -18.15 -5.22
N ILE A 153 -10.88 -18.56 -4.02
CA ILE A 153 -10.06 -19.75 -3.81
C ILE A 153 -10.85 -21.01 -4.15
N TYR A 154 -12.07 -21.14 -3.63
CA TYR A 154 -12.92 -22.30 -3.83
C TYR A 154 -13.25 -22.51 -5.31
N LYS A 155 -13.55 -21.42 -6.04
CA LYS A 155 -13.83 -21.46 -7.48
C LYS A 155 -12.66 -22.07 -8.26
N LEU A 156 -11.42 -21.64 -7.99
CA LEU A 156 -10.24 -22.20 -8.66
C LEU A 156 -9.96 -23.65 -8.25
N LEU A 157 -10.07 -23.98 -6.96
CA LEU A 157 -9.89 -25.36 -6.48
C LEU A 157 -10.97 -26.33 -6.96
N LYS A 158 -12.11 -25.84 -7.43
CA LYS A 158 -13.15 -26.66 -8.07
C LYS A 158 -12.87 -26.86 -9.56
N GLN A 159 -12.29 -25.88 -10.23
CA GLN A 159 -11.98 -25.91 -11.67
C GLN A 159 -10.72 -26.75 -11.98
N GLU A 160 -9.77 -26.81 -11.06
CA GLU A 160 -8.55 -27.61 -11.21
C GLU A 160 -8.49 -28.68 -10.11
N SER A 161 -8.26 -29.93 -10.49
CA SER A 161 -8.03 -31.04 -9.55
C SER A 161 -6.60 -30.96 -8.99
N TYR A 162 -6.42 -30.16 -7.93
CA TYR A 162 -5.16 -30.00 -7.18
C TYR A 162 -4.85 -31.12 -6.16
#